data_AF-A0A2E2D719-F1
#
_entry.id   AF-A0A2E2D719-F1
#
_cell.length_a   1.000
_cell.length_b   1.000
_cell.length_c   1.000
_cell.angle_alpha   90.00
_cell.angle_beta   90.00
_cell.angle_gamma   90.00
#
_symmetry.space_group_name_H-M   'P 1'
#
loop_
_entity.id
_entity.type
_entity.pdbx_description
1 polymer ?
#
loop_
_entity_poly.entity_id
_entity_poly.type
_entity_poly.pdbx_seq_one_letter_code
_entity_poly.pdbx_strand_id
1 'polypeptide(L)'
;MIFNLNNISTLEFLRLDEAAALPYWQLQSILKPHPTFGKFKAARLGELQFGQVATLKQHLQKPDFDGLLEMFTLVFGVKRSQFLNAPVVDFLIALGWLRESVSNLIQKEYHALKSNPDPDMQAAGVERLSVFAEMNTLIAIAQQYGKSPQEIETWPYNMVFSLMLHNKILGEVQKNYSEIKSKAK
;
A
#
# COMPACT_ATOMS: atom_id res chain seq x y z
N MET A 1 -1.10 -0.43 -34.55
CA MET A 1 -2.57 -0.60 -34.60
C MET A 1 -3.16 0.32 -33.54
N ILE A 2 -3.89 1.36 -33.93
CA ILE A 2 -4.56 2.26 -32.98
C ILE A 2 -5.79 1.49 -32.50
N PHE A 3 -5.87 1.20 -31.20
CA PHE A 3 -6.99 0.50 -30.58
C PHE A 3 -8.31 1.19 -30.96
N ASN A 4 -9.16 0.54 -31.77
CA ASN A 4 -10.51 1.04 -32.07
C ASN A 4 -11.46 0.53 -30.97
N LEU A 5 -11.43 1.19 -29.81
CA LEU A 5 -12.18 0.80 -28.63
C LEU A 5 -13.37 1.73 -28.41
N ASN A 6 -14.47 1.16 -27.93
CA ASN A 6 -15.64 1.94 -27.55
C ASN A 6 -15.34 2.74 -26.29
N ASN A 7 -15.83 3.99 -26.24
CA ASN A 7 -15.78 4.77 -25.02
C ASN A 7 -16.88 4.29 -24.07
N ILE A 8 -16.53 3.33 -23.21
CA ILE A 8 -17.43 2.71 -22.23
C ILE A 8 -17.16 3.26 -20.82
N SER A 9 -18.15 3.11 -19.96
CA SER A 9 -18.04 3.37 -18.54
C SER A 9 -17.22 2.29 -17.82
N THR A 10 -16.78 2.61 -16.61
CA THR A 10 -16.07 1.68 -15.72
C THR A 10 -16.95 0.47 -15.38
N LEU A 11 -18.26 0.68 -15.17
CA LEU A 11 -19.20 -0.42 -14.95
C LEU A 11 -19.29 -1.38 -16.12
N GLU A 12 -19.41 -0.84 -17.34
CA GLU A 12 -19.47 -1.65 -18.56
C GLU A 12 -18.18 -2.43 -18.75
N PHE A 13 -17.03 -1.78 -18.53
CA PHE A 13 -15.72 -2.42 -18.60
C PHE A 13 -15.59 -3.60 -17.61
N LEU A 14 -15.99 -3.40 -16.35
CA LEU A 14 -15.90 -4.44 -15.31
C LEU A 14 -16.86 -5.61 -15.52
N ARG A 15 -17.81 -5.50 -16.46
CA ARG A 15 -18.73 -6.57 -16.86
C ARG A 15 -18.30 -7.31 -18.12
N LEU A 16 -17.27 -6.83 -18.80
CA LEU A 16 -16.72 -7.53 -19.95
C LEU A 16 -16.16 -8.88 -19.52
N ASP A 17 -16.27 -9.87 -20.40
CA ASP A 17 -15.47 -11.09 -20.27
C ASP A 17 -13.99 -10.78 -20.50
N GLU A 18 -13.13 -11.74 -20.16
CA GLU A 18 -11.68 -11.58 -20.23
C GLU A 18 -11.20 -11.25 -21.66
N ALA A 19 -11.82 -11.85 -22.68
CA ALA A 19 -11.46 -11.64 -24.08
C ALA A 19 -11.78 -10.21 -24.55
N ALA A 20 -12.95 -9.69 -24.18
CA ALA A 20 -13.39 -8.34 -24.51
C ALA A 20 -12.68 -7.27 -23.67
N ALA A 21 -12.22 -7.59 -22.45
CA ALA A 21 -11.46 -6.69 -21.60
C ALA A 21 -9.98 -6.56 -22.02
N LEU A 22 -9.40 -7.60 -22.63
CA LEU A 22 -7.98 -7.67 -22.98
C LEU A 22 -7.46 -6.44 -23.76
N PRO A 23 -8.14 -5.92 -24.80
CA PRO A 23 -7.67 -4.74 -25.51
C PRO A 23 -7.57 -3.48 -24.65
N TYR A 24 -8.47 -3.32 -23.67
CA TYR A 24 -8.43 -2.20 -22.72
C TYR A 24 -7.28 -2.35 -21.72
N TRP A 25 -6.97 -3.58 -21.29
CA TRP A 25 -5.78 -3.83 -20.49
C TRP A 25 -4.49 -3.54 -21.26
N GLN A 26 -4.43 -3.87 -22.55
CA GLN A 26 -3.32 -3.48 -23.41
C GLN A 26 -3.22 -1.95 -23.56
N LEU A 27 -4.35 -1.25 -23.67
CA LEU A 27 -4.37 0.22 -23.66
C LEU A 27 -3.75 0.79 -22.38
N GLN A 28 -3.99 0.18 -21.22
CA GLN A 28 -3.37 0.64 -19.96
C GLN A 28 -1.84 0.71 -20.04
N SER A 29 -1.19 -0.21 -20.76
CA SER A 29 0.28 -0.25 -20.87
C SER A 29 0.90 0.94 -21.63
N ILE A 30 0.09 1.62 -22.44
CA ILE A 30 0.53 2.79 -23.23
C ILE A 30 0.01 4.11 -22.68
N LEU A 31 -0.97 4.06 -21.78
CA LEU A 31 -1.49 5.24 -21.10
C LEU A 31 -0.50 5.72 -20.04
N LYS A 32 -0.27 7.05 -19.99
CA LYS A 32 0.61 7.64 -18.97
C LYS A 32 -0.15 7.75 -17.64
N PRO A 33 0.31 7.09 -16.56
CA PRO A 33 -0.30 7.20 -15.25
C PRO A 33 -0.28 8.65 -14.71
N HIS A 34 -1.36 9.09 -14.08
CA HIS A 34 -1.41 10.38 -13.39
C HIS A 34 -2.33 10.35 -12.16
N PRO A 35 -2.10 11.20 -11.14
CA PRO A 35 -2.79 11.17 -9.84
C PRO A 35 -4.20 11.76 -9.88
N THR A 36 -4.99 11.45 -10.91
CA THR A 36 -6.37 11.91 -11.03
C THR A 36 -7.26 10.81 -11.60
N PHE A 37 -8.51 10.84 -11.18
CA PHE A 37 -9.59 10.03 -11.71
C PHE A 37 -10.71 10.98 -12.13
N GLY A 38 -10.81 11.25 -13.43
CA GLY A 38 -11.58 12.38 -13.94
C GLY A 38 -11.15 13.69 -13.29
N LYS A 39 -12.08 14.36 -12.59
CA LYS A 39 -11.82 15.62 -11.85
C LYS A 39 -11.29 15.44 -10.42
N PHE A 40 -11.23 14.21 -9.92
CA PHE A 40 -10.84 13.91 -8.55
C PHE A 40 -9.34 13.72 -8.47
N LYS A 41 -8.68 14.46 -7.57
CA LYS A 41 -7.24 14.32 -7.34
C LYS A 41 -6.99 13.25 -6.27
N ALA A 42 -5.95 12.46 -6.47
CA ALA A 42 -5.52 11.50 -5.46
C ALA A 42 -5.06 12.21 -4.19
N ALA A 43 -5.46 11.67 -3.04
CA ALA A 43 -4.84 11.94 -1.76
C ALA A 43 -3.39 11.45 -1.77
N ARG A 44 -2.55 12.09 -0.95
CA ARG A 44 -1.18 11.59 -0.74
C ARG A 44 -1.27 10.34 0.11
N LEU A 45 -0.73 9.22 -0.38
CA LEU A 45 -0.79 7.95 0.33
C LEU A 45 -0.22 8.02 1.75
N GLY A 46 0.76 8.88 1.99
CA GLY A 46 1.35 9.07 3.32
C GLY A 46 0.48 9.83 4.34
N GLU A 47 -0.56 10.52 3.86
CA GLU A 47 -1.54 11.24 4.69
C GLU A 47 -2.77 10.37 5.01
N LEU A 48 -2.93 9.25 4.31
CA LEU A 48 -3.96 8.25 4.64
C LEU A 48 -3.64 7.57 5.99
N GLN A 49 -4.65 7.00 6.61
CA GLN A 49 -4.46 6.23 7.85
C GLN A 49 -3.67 4.95 7.57
N PHE A 50 -2.91 4.47 8.56
CA PHE A 50 -2.10 3.27 8.39
C PHE A 50 -2.93 2.05 7.99
N GLY A 51 -4.10 1.85 8.62
CA GLY A 51 -5.04 0.78 8.24
C GLY A 51 -5.53 0.91 6.80
N GLN A 52 -5.86 2.12 6.36
CA GLN A 52 -6.28 2.36 4.97
C GLN A 52 -5.18 1.97 3.99
N VAL A 53 -3.93 2.34 4.26
CA VAL A 53 -2.79 1.96 3.42
C VAL A 53 -2.58 0.44 3.42
N ALA A 54 -2.76 -0.24 4.54
CA ALA A 54 -2.71 -1.71 4.60
C ALA A 54 -3.80 -2.34 3.72
N THR A 55 -5.03 -1.83 3.79
CA THR A 55 -6.15 -2.25 2.91
C THR A 55 -5.81 -2.04 1.43
N LEU A 56 -5.19 -0.91 1.06
CA LEU A 56 -4.73 -0.67 -0.33
C LEU A 56 -3.74 -1.75 -0.79
N LYS A 57 -2.77 -2.13 0.06
CA LYS A 57 -1.79 -3.19 -0.28
C LYS A 57 -2.47 -4.54 -0.48
N GLN A 58 -3.44 -4.89 0.36
CA GLN A 58 -4.18 -6.15 0.28
C GLN A 58 -4.99 -6.24 -1.02
N HIS A 59 -5.80 -5.21 -1.31
CA HIS A 59 -6.62 -5.16 -2.53
C HIS A 59 -5.78 -5.12 -3.81
N LEU A 60 -4.55 -4.59 -3.75
CA LEU A 60 -3.66 -4.63 -4.89
C LEU A 60 -3.16 -6.04 -5.23
N GLN A 61 -2.93 -6.88 -4.22
CA GLN A 61 -2.47 -8.26 -4.42
C GLN A 61 -3.58 -9.16 -4.96
N LYS A 62 -4.83 -8.92 -4.54
CA LYS A 62 -6.00 -9.68 -4.97
C LYS A 62 -7.13 -8.72 -5.35
N PRO A 63 -7.06 -8.08 -6.54
CA PRO A 63 -8.06 -7.12 -6.94
C PRO A 63 -9.37 -7.82 -7.28
N ASP A 64 -10.41 -7.51 -6.51
CA ASP A 64 -11.79 -7.78 -6.87
C ASP A 64 -12.55 -6.46 -7.06
N PHE A 65 -13.82 -6.56 -7.44
CA PHE A 65 -14.65 -5.38 -7.72
C PHE A 65 -14.79 -4.47 -6.49
N ASP A 66 -15.07 -5.04 -5.32
CA ASP A 66 -15.31 -4.28 -4.10
C ASP A 66 -14.02 -3.62 -3.61
N GLY A 67 -12.89 -4.32 -3.70
CA GLY A 67 -11.56 -3.80 -3.41
C GLY A 67 -11.15 -2.68 -4.36
N LEU A 68 -11.43 -2.79 -5.66
CA LEU A 68 -11.22 -1.69 -6.60
C LEU A 68 -12.04 -0.45 -6.23
N LEU A 69 -13.33 -0.62 -5.92
CA LEU A 69 -14.18 0.48 -5.51
C LEU A 69 -13.68 1.12 -4.20
N GLU A 70 -13.29 0.31 -3.22
CA GLU A 70 -12.77 0.79 -1.95
C GLU A 70 -11.45 1.56 -2.14
N MET A 71 -10.50 1.03 -2.91
CA MET A 71 -9.25 1.72 -3.23
C MET A 71 -9.51 3.09 -3.86
N PHE A 72 -10.43 3.17 -4.82
CA PHE A 72 -10.78 4.44 -5.46
C PHE A 72 -11.47 5.41 -4.51
N THR A 73 -12.33 4.89 -3.63
CA THR A 73 -13.01 5.69 -2.60
C THR A 73 -12.02 6.28 -1.62
N LEU A 74 -11.06 5.48 -1.14
CA LEU A 74 -10.02 5.92 -0.21
C LEU A 74 -9.06 6.94 -0.82
N VAL A 75 -8.59 6.67 -2.04
CA VAL A 75 -7.53 7.48 -2.66
C VAL A 75 -8.08 8.72 -3.36
N PHE A 76 -9.22 8.63 -4.04
CA PHE A 76 -9.76 9.75 -4.83
C PHE A 76 -11.00 10.40 -4.19
N GLY A 77 -11.53 9.85 -3.09
CA GLY A 77 -12.72 10.39 -2.44
C GLY A 77 -14.00 10.25 -3.27
N VAL A 78 -14.04 9.31 -4.22
CA VAL A 78 -15.19 9.12 -5.11
C VAL A 78 -16.25 8.23 -4.49
N LYS A 79 -17.51 8.54 -4.80
CA LYS A 79 -18.66 7.68 -4.48
C LYS A 79 -18.78 6.58 -5.52
N ARG A 80 -19.47 5.48 -5.15
CA ARG A 80 -19.77 4.36 -6.05
C ARG A 80 -20.33 4.80 -7.40
N SER A 81 -21.30 5.70 -7.44
CA SER A 81 -21.87 6.18 -8.71
C SER A 81 -20.86 6.93 -9.57
N GLN A 82 -19.95 7.70 -8.97
CA GLN A 82 -18.91 8.43 -9.68
C GLN A 82 -17.85 7.47 -10.23
N PHE A 83 -17.49 6.44 -9.46
CA PHE A 83 -16.61 5.37 -9.91
C PHE A 83 -17.20 4.61 -11.10
N LEU A 84 -18.44 4.14 -10.99
CA LEU A 84 -19.07 3.30 -12.01
C LEU A 84 -19.34 4.03 -13.33
N ASN A 85 -19.69 5.31 -13.26
CA ASN A 85 -20.04 6.11 -14.43
C ASN A 85 -18.84 6.81 -15.07
N ALA A 86 -17.64 6.71 -14.48
CA ALA A 86 -16.44 7.32 -15.05
C ALA A 86 -16.04 6.61 -16.35
N PRO A 87 -15.47 7.33 -17.33
CA PRO A 87 -14.89 6.74 -18.53
C PRO A 87 -13.84 5.68 -18.17
N VAL A 88 -13.82 4.57 -18.91
CA VAL A 88 -12.84 3.49 -18.69
C VAL A 88 -11.40 3.98 -18.78
N VAL A 89 -11.13 4.98 -19.63
CA VAL A 89 -9.79 5.56 -19.77
C VAL A 89 -9.32 6.20 -18.46
N ASP A 90 -10.19 6.99 -17.80
CA ASP A 90 -9.87 7.59 -16.51
C ASP A 90 -9.60 6.50 -15.46
N PHE A 91 -10.40 5.44 -15.47
CA PHE A 91 -10.20 4.29 -14.59
C PHE A 91 -8.85 3.61 -14.81
N LEU A 92 -8.49 3.30 -16.07
CA LEU A 92 -7.23 2.62 -16.39
C LEU A 92 -6.00 3.46 -16.03
N ILE A 93 -6.05 4.77 -16.29
CA ILE A 93 -4.98 5.71 -15.93
C ILE A 93 -4.81 5.77 -14.41
N ALA A 94 -5.91 5.98 -13.69
CA ALA A 94 -5.90 6.08 -12.23
C ALA A 94 -5.45 4.78 -11.56
N LEU A 95 -5.92 3.63 -12.06
CA LEU A 95 -5.51 2.31 -11.57
C LEU A 95 -4.02 2.06 -11.83
N GLY A 96 -3.51 2.45 -13.00
CA GLY A 96 -2.08 2.36 -13.31
C GLY A 96 -1.24 3.18 -12.34
N TRP A 97 -1.67 4.42 -12.08
CA TRP A 97 -0.99 5.30 -11.13
C TRP A 97 -1.04 4.77 -9.69
N LEU A 98 -2.18 4.22 -9.28
CA LEU A 98 -2.37 3.65 -7.95
C LEU A 98 -1.47 2.42 -7.75
N ARG A 99 -1.41 1.52 -8.74
CA ARG A 99 -0.49 0.36 -8.75
C ARG A 99 0.97 0.79 -8.60
N GLU A 100 1.40 1.77 -9.40
CA GLU A 100 2.76 2.29 -9.34
C GLU A 100 3.05 2.93 -7.98
N SER A 101 2.14 3.77 -7.48
CA SER A 101 2.32 4.52 -6.23
C SER A 101 2.39 3.60 -5.00
N VAL A 102 1.50 2.61 -4.92
CA VAL A 102 1.51 1.63 -3.83
C VAL A 102 2.74 0.71 -3.94
N SER A 103 3.12 0.29 -5.15
CA SER A 103 4.34 -0.53 -5.34
C SER A 103 5.59 0.24 -4.92
N ASN A 104 5.71 1.51 -5.31
CA ASN A 104 6.80 2.39 -4.88
C ASN A 104 6.82 2.59 -3.36
N LEU A 105 5.65 2.67 -2.73
CA LEU A 105 5.54 2.75 -1.28
C LEU A 105 6.07 1.47 -0.61
N ILE A 106 5.62 0.30 -1.06
CA ILE A 106 6.09 -1.01 -0.56
C ILE A 106 7.60 -1.14 -0.73
N GLN A 107 8.15 -0.75 -1.87
CA GLN A 107 9.59 -0.78 -2.10
C GLN A 107 10.35 0.15 -1.15
N LYS A 108 9.87 1.38 -0.95
CA LYS A 108 10.47 2.32 0.02
C LYS A 108 10.45 1.77 1.43
N GLU A 109 9.34 1.18 1.85
CA GLU A 109 9.24 0.50 3.15
C GLU A 109 10.25 -0.63 3.26
N TYR A 110 10.28 -1.53 2.28
CA TYR A 110 11.19 -2.66 2.28
C TYR A 110 12.65 -2.19 2.38
N HIS A 111 13.06 -1.21 1.59
CA HIS A 111 14.42 -0.68 1.65
C HIS A 111 14.74 0.02 2.97
N ALA A 112 13.80 0.81 3.51
CA ALA A 112 14.01 1.54 4.75
C ALA A 112 14.02 0.63 5.99
N LEU A 113 13.21 -0.42 5.99
CA LEU A 113 12.97 -1.27 7.16
C LEU A 113 13.69 -2.62 7.11
N LYS A 114 14.34 -2.96 5.99
CA LYS A 114 15.18 -4.16 5.90
C LYS A 114 16.30 -4.07 6.93
N SER A 115 16.33 -5.05 7.83
CA SER A 115 17.41 -5.24 8.81
C SER A 115 18.09 -6.59 8.54
N ASN A 116 19.35 -6.71 8.96
CA ASN A 116 20.02 -8.01 8.95
C ASN A 116 19.35 -8.92 9.98
N PRO A 117 19.00 -10.17 9.63
CA PRO A 117 18.40 -11.08 10.57
C PRO A 117 19.33 -11.29 11.75
N ASP A 118 18.81 -11.16 12.97
CA ASP A 118 19.54 -11.57 14.16
C ASP A 118 19.52 -13.10 14.26
N PRO A 119 20.68 -13.79 14.23
CA PRO A 119 20.73 -15.25 14.26
C PRO A 119 19.99 -15.85 15.45
N ASP A 120 20.01 -15.16 16.60
CA ASP A 120 19.34 -15.63 17.82
C ASP A 120 17.83 -15.48 17.72
N MET A 121 17.34 -14.40 17.07
CA MET A 121 15.90 -14.24 16.79
C MET A 121 15.40 -15.23 15.73
N GLN A 122 16.23 -15.56 14.74
CA GLN A 122 15.91 -16.61 13.78
C GLN A 122 15.79 -17.97 14.47
N ALA A 123 16.75 -18.31 15.34
CA ALA A 123 16.72 -19.52 16.14
C ALA A 123 15.50 -19.56 17.09
N ALA A 124 15.05 -18.41 17.59
CA ALA A 124 13.84 -18.27 18.40
C ALA A 124 12.52 -18.39 17.58
N GLY A 125 12.61 -18.49 16.25
CA GLY A 125 11.44 -18.67 15.39
C GLY A 125 10.66 -17.39 15.09
N VAL A 126 11.34 -16.24 15.01
CA VAL A 126 10.73 -14.94 14.63
C VAL A 126 9.92 -15.01 13.33
N GLU A 127 10.26 -15.95 12.43
CA GLU A 127 9.52 -16.21 11.20
C GLU A 127 8.05 -16.57 11.43
N ARG A 128 7.70 -17.15 12.59
CA ARG A 128 6.30 -17.45 12.95
C ARG A 128 5.44 -16.18 13.08
N LEU A 129 6.07 -15.04 13.35
CA LEU A 129 5.37 -13.76 13.45
C LEU A 129 5.05 -13.18 12.07
N SER A 130 5.69 -13.63 10.99
CA SER A 130 5.48 -13.11 9.63
C SER A 130 4.01 -13.20 9.17
N VAL A 131 3.25 -14.18 9.67
CA VAL A 131 1.82 -14.37 9.39
C VAL A 131 0.97 -13.18 9.83
N PHE A 132 1.44 -12.43 10.84
CA PHE A 132 0.74 -11.27 11.39
C PHE A 132 1.16 -9.95 10.75
N ALA A 133 2.16 -9.95 9.86
CA ALA A 133 2.58 -8.81 9.03
C ALA A 133 2.45 -7.42 9.72
N GLU A 134 1.53 -6.57 9.27
CA GLU A 134 1.28 -5.23 9.80
C GLU A 134 0.83 -5.21 11.27
N MET A 135 0.18 -6.26 11.78
CA MET A 135 -0.28 -6.34 13.17
C MET A 135 0.89 -6.35 14.17
N ASN A 136 2.03 -6.95 13.82
CA ASN A 136 3.21 -6.88 14.68
C ASN A 136 3.70 -5.45 14.87
N THR A 137 3.62 -4.64 13.81
CA THR A 137 3.98 -3.23 13.84
C THR A 137 3.03 -2.46 14.76
N LEU A 138 1.72 -2.69 14.60
CA LEU A 138 0.71 -2.05 15.44
C LEU A 138 0.89 -2.42 16.91
N ILE A 139 1.15 -3.69 17.24
CA ILE A 139 1.39 -4.14 18.62
C ILE A 139 2.64 -3.48 19.20
N ALA A 140 3.75 -3.46 18.47
CA ALA A 140 5.00 -2.89 18.95
C ALA A 140 4.86 -1.39 19.27
N ILE A 141 4.23 -0.63 18.37
CA ILE A 141 4.00 0.80 18.57
C ILE A 141 2.96 1.04 19.67
N ALA A 142 1.88 0.25 19.71
CA ALA A 142 0.86 0.30 20.75
C ALA A 142 1.47 0.15 22.15
N GLN A 143 2.35 -0.83 22.33
CA GLN A 143 3.07 -1.05 23.60
C GLN A 143 3.96 0.14 23.98
N GLN A 144 4.68 0.72 23.02
CA GLN A 144 5.58 1.85 23.25
C GLN A 144 4.85 3.11 23.73
N TYR A 145 3.64 3.35 23.21
CA TYR A 145 2.87 4.57 23.47
C TYR A 145 1.67 4.37 24.42
N GLY A 146 1.49 3.16 24.97
CA GLY A 146 0.36 2.84 25.85
C GLY A 146 -1.00 2.97 25.16
N LYS A 147 -1.07 2.64 23.87
CA LYS A 147 -2.27 2.74 23.02
C LYS A 147 -2.78 1.35 22.64
N SER A 148 -3.97 1.30 22.04
CA SER A 148 -4.46 0.07 21.41
C SER A 148 -3.98 -0.03 19.96
N PRO A 149 -3.76 -1.24 19.41
CA PRO A 149 -3.46 -1.42 17.98
C PRO A 149 -4.47 -0.72 17.05
N GLN A 150 -5.75 -0.75 17.41
CA GLN A 150 -6.84 -0.10 16.66
C GLN A 150 -6.69 1.43 16.66
N GLU A 151 -6.19 2.02 17.75
CA GLU A 151 -5.93 3.46 17.77
C GLU A 151 -4.76 3.82 16.85
N ILE A 152 -3.66 3.05 16.89
CA ILE A 152 -2.50 3.26 16.01
C ILE A 152 -2.88 3.11 14.53
N GLU A 153 -3.81 2.20 14.21
CA GLU A 153 -4.30 1.98 12.86
C GLU A 153 -4.91 3.24 12.23
N THR A 154 -5.49 4.12 13.05
CA THR A 154 -6.08 5.40 12.61
C THR A 154 -5.05 6.52 12.43
N TRP A 155 -3.80 6.32 12.84
CA TRP A 155 -2.77 7.35 12.72
C TRP A 155 -2.34 7.53 11.27
N PRO A 156 -1.90 8.74 10.88
CA PRO A 156 -1.36 8.97 9.54
C PRO A 156 -0.21 8.01 9.25
N TYR A 157 -0.22 7.42 8.07
CA TYR A 157 0.76 6.44 7.64
C TYR A 157 2.20 6.96 7.81
N ASN A 158 2.49 8.20 7.38
CA ASN A 158 3.83 8.79 7.50
C ASN A 158 4.32 8.87 8.95
N MET A 159 3.41 9.08 9.91
CA MET A 159 3.74 9.09 11.33
C MET A 159 4.12 7.68 11.78
N VAL A 160 3.27 6.69 11.51
CA VAL A 160 3.53 5.29 11.87
C VAL A 160 4.84 4.81 11.23
N PHE A 161 5.05 5.09 9.95
CA PHE A 161 6.27 4.75 9.23
C PHE A 161 7.53 5.41 9.83
N SER A 162 7.42 6.67 10.26
CA SER A 162 8.53 7.38 10.93
C SER A 162 8.86 6.75 12.28
N LEU A 163 7.85 6.27 13.03
CA LEU A 163 8.05 5.52 14.27
C LEU A 163 8.73 4.17 14.02
N MET A 164 8.32 3.46 12.97
CA MET A 164 8.99 2.22 12.56
C MET A 164 10.47 2.45 12.24
N LEU A 165 10.78 3.50 11.48
CA LEU A 165 12.14 3.85 11.11
C LEU A 165 12.97 4.25 12.34
N HIS A 166 12.40 5.06 13.24
CA HIS A 166 13.04 5.42 14.51
C HIS A 166 13.38 4.17 15.33
N ASN A 167 12.42 3.25 15.50
CA ASN A 167 12.62 2.03 16.28
C ASN A 167 13.67 1.11 15.67
N LYS A 168 13.72 1.01 14.34
CA LYS A 168 14.79 0.29 13.64
C LYS A 168 16.16 0.90 13.96
N ILE A 169 16.33 2.20 13.74
CA ILE A 169 17.62 2.88 13.96
C ILE A 169 18.04 2.77 15.43
N LEU A 170 17.10 2.94 16.36
CA LEU A 170 17.36 2.77 17.79
C LEU A 170 17.84 1.35 18.12
N GLY A 171 17.20 0.32 17.55
CA GLY A 171 17.62 -1.07 17.72
C GLY A 171 19.02 -1.35 17.19
N GLU A 172 19.35 -0.80 16.01
CA GLU A 172 20.71 -0.90 15.43
C GLU A 172 21.75 -0.21 16.32
N VAL A 173 21.45 0.99 16.84
CA VAL A 173 22.34 1.72 17.76
C VAL A 173 22.55 0.93 19.05
N GLN A 174 21.49 0.38 19.64
CA GLN A 174 21.58 -0.42 20.86
C GLN A 174 22.40 -1.70 20.67
N LYS A 175 22.24 -2.37 19.52
CA LYS A 175 23.03 -3.54 19.15
C LYS A 175 24.51 -3.18 19.03
N ASN A 176 24.84 -2.16 18.25
CA ASN A 176 26.21 -1.69 18.05
C ASN A 176 26.86 -1.26 19.38
N TYR A 177 26.11 -0.55 20.23
CA TYR A 177 26.58 -0.14 21.55
C TYR A 177 26.89 -1.35 22.45
N SER A 178 26.03 -2.37 22.44
CA SER A 178 26.21 -3.59 23.21
C SER A 178 27.41 -4.41 22.74
N GLU A 179 27.63 -4.50 21.43
CA GLU A 179 28.81 -5.15 20.83
C GLU A 179 30.13 -4.42 21.17
N ILE A 180 30.13 -3.08 21.18
CA ILE A 180 31.30 -2.30 21.60
C ILE A 180 31.58 -2.54 23.09
N LYS A 181 30.54 -2.51 23.93
CA LYS A 181 30.67 -2.70 25.38
C LYS A 181 31.13 -4.11 25.74
N SER A 182 30.72 -5.15 24.99
CA SER A 182 31.15 -6.52 25.23
C SER A 182 32.60 -6.77 24.81
N LYS A 183 33.08 -6.10 23.75
CA LYS A 183 34.49 -6.17 23.29
C LYS A 183 35.47 -5.35 24.13
N ALA A 184 34.96 -4.36 24.88
CA ALA A 184 35.77 -3.52 25.78
C ALA A 184 35.98 -4.16 27.17
N LYS A 185 35.41 -5.34 27.42
CA LYS A 185 35.69 -6.19 28.58
C LYS A 185 36.69 -7.27 28.21
#